data_AF-B4LFX7-F1
#
_entry.id   AF-B4LFX7-F1
#
_cell.length_a   1.000
_cell.length_b   1.000
_cell.length_c   1.000
_cell.angle_alpha   90.00
_cell.angle_beta   90.00
_cell.angle_gamma   90.00
#
_symmetry.space_group_name_H-M   'P 1'
#
loop_
_entity.id
_entity.type
_entity.pdbx_description
1 polymer ?
#
loop_
_entity_poly.entity_id
_entity_poly.type
_entity_poly.pdbx_seq_one_letter_code
_entity_poly.pdbx_strand_id
1 'polypeptide(L)'
;MAKTQASFALQDRSYRNKLNVQLENMNPLDKIHALDEIEKDIILCMQSAGQALQELGKEKSSQKSAETQSQQFLKSLSSVESKLSEQINYLTQVSTGQPHEGSGYASAKVLQMAWHRIQHARSRVRELEETKAKHSHAARQQQKRQQEHAAAQQQQQQQAAAAAAQQQQQQAAGGGVCGSGAAADGAGAGSGNTASGSNAASIAAELGGGLPPN
;
A
#
# COMPACT_ATOMS: atom_id res chain seq x y z
N MET A 1 18.52 -11.74 -17.01
CA MET A 1 17.56 -11.18 -16.02
C MET A 1 17.09 -9.76 -16.36
N ALA A 2 17.94 -8.85 -16.86
CA ALA A 2 17.52 -7.48 -17.21
C ALA A 2 16.47 -7.35 -18.34
N LYS A 3 16.52 -8.21 -19.37
CA LYS A 3 15.54 -8.21 -20.48
C LYS A 3 14.11 -8.59 -20.03
N THR A 4 13.98 -9.39 -18.99
CA THR A 4 12.68 -9.80 -18.43
C THR A 4 12.02 -8.69 -17.61
N GLN A 5 12.80 -7.88 -16.88
CA GLN A 5 12.30 -6.71 -16.15
C GLN A 5 11.80 -5.60 -17.09
N ALA A 6 12.52 -5.35 -18.19
CA ALA A 6 12.12 -4.32 -19.18
C ALA A 6 10.81 -4.69 -19.90
N SER A 7 10.62 -5.96 -20.26
CA SER A 7 9.39 -6.44 -20.90
C SER A 7 8.18 -6.33 -19.97
N PHE A 8 8.36 -6.53 -18.66
CA PHE A 8 7.27 -6.42 -17.68
C PHE A 8 6.88 -4.96 -17.42
N ALA A 9 7.83 -4.03 -17.42
CA ALA A 9 7.57 -2.60 -17.25
C ALA A 9 6.83 -1.97 -18.44
N LEU A 10 7.08 -2.43 -19.67
CA LEU A 10 6.35 -1.99 -20.86
C LEU A 10 4.92 -2.55 -20.90
N GLN A 11 4.73 -3.79 -20.44
CA GLN A 11 3.40 -4.38 -20.26
C GLN A 11 2.59 -3.58 -19.20
N ASP A 12 3.20 -3.25 -18.06
CA ASP A 12 2.57 -2.42 -17.01
C ASP A 12 2.18 -1.02 -17.51
N ARG A 13 3.01 -0.40 -18.36
CA ARG A 13 2.73 0.90 -19.00
C ARG A 13 1.60 0.82 -20.03
N SER A 14 1.56 -0.24 -20.84
CA SER A 14 0.51 -0.45 -21.83
C SER A 14 -0.85 -0.77 -21.20
N TYR A 15 -0.87 -1.49 -20.07
CA TYR A 15 -2.09 -1.76 -19.31
C TYR A 15 -2.59 -0.50 -18.58
N ARG A 16 -1.68 0.34 -18.03
CA ARG A 16 -2.04 1.66 -17.47
C ARG A 16 -2.71 2.57 -18.49
N ASN A 17 -2.20 2.64 -19.72
CA ASN A 17 -2.80 3.50 -20.75
C ASN A 17 -4.18 2.98 -21.21
N LYS A 18 -4.36 1.66 -21.38
CA LYS A 18 -5.68 1.09 -21.70
C LYS A 18 -6.71 1.28 -20.57
N LEU A 19 -6.25 1.33 -19.31
CA LEU A 19 -7.09 1.53 -18.14
C LEU A 19 -7.56 2.98 -17.96
N ASN A 20 -6.73 3.97 -18.29
CA ASN A 20 -7.16 5.37 -18.30
C ASN A 20 -8.30 5.61 -19.28
N VAL A 21 -8.26 4.97 -20.46
CA VAL A 21 -9.32 5.08 -21.48
C VAL A 21 -10.64 4.47 -21.01
N GLN A 22 -10.61 3.45 -20.15
CA GLN A 22 -11.82 2.79 -19.65
C GLN A 22 -12.43 3.49 -18.42
N LEU A 23 -11.62 4.27 -17.70
CA LEU A 23 -12.03 5.17 -16.62
C LEU A 23 -12.72 6.45 -17.14
N GLU A 24 -12.51 6.80 -18.41
CA GLU A 24 -13.17 7.95 -19.06
C GLU A 24 -14.66 7.69 -19.41
N ASN A 25 -15.11 6.44 -19.54
CA ASN A 25 -16.44 6.15 -20.12
C ASN A 25 -17.64 6.30 -19.18
N MET A 26 -17.45 6.68 -17.92
CA MET A 26 -18.51 7.19 -17.04
C MET A 26 -17.91 8.27 -16.17
N ASN A 27 -17.43 9.34 -16.82
CA ASN A 27 -16.78 10.43 -16.13
C ASN A 27 -17.84 11.17 -15.29
N PRO A 28 -17.63 11.38 -13.98
CA PRO A 28 -18.43 12.32 -13.20
C PRO A 28 -18.51 13.71 -13.86
N LEU A 29 -17.48 14.06 -14.64
CA LEU A 29 -17.45 15.26 -15.48
C LEU A 29 -18.59 15.31 -16.51
N ASP A 30 -18.95 14.20 -17.14
CA ASP A 30 -20.08 14.19 -18.09
C ASP A 30 -21.41 14.47 -17.39
N LYS A 31 -21.52 14.14 -16.09
CA LYS A 31 -22.75 14.33 -15.31
C LYS A 31 -22.83 15.77 -14.84
N ILE A 32 -21.69 16.35 -14.46
CA ILE A 32 -21.56 17.79 -14.23
C ILE A 32 -21.94 18.55 -15.50
N HIS A 33 -21.42 18.15 -16.67
CA HIS A 33 -21.79 18.77 -17.94
C HIS A 33 -23.28 18.63 -18.26
N ALA A 34 -23.89 17.47 -17.99
CA ALA A 34 -25.34 17.29 -18.17
C ALA A 34 -26.15 18.22 -17.26
N LEU A 35 -25.70 18.46 -16.01
CA LEU A 35 -26.32 19.43 -15.12
C LEU A 35 -26.14 20.87 -15.63
N ASP A 36 -24.98 21.22 -16.17
CA ASP A 36 -24.75 22.53 -16.80
C ASP A 36 -25.66 22.76 -18.02
N GLU A 37 -25.94 21.71 -18.80
CA GLU A 37 -26.91 21.79 -19.90
C GLU A 37 -28.34 21.98 -19.40
N ILE A 38 -28.73 21.31 -18.31
CA ILE A 38 -30.03 21.53 -17.67
C ILE A 38 -30.14 22.97 -17.16
N GLU A 39 -29.08 23.52 -16.57
CA GLU A 39 -29.06 24.93 -16.11
C GLU A 39 -29.28 25.90 -17.28
N LYS A 40 -28.62 25.67 -18.43
CA LYS A 40 -28.85 26.46 -19.64
C LYS A 40 -30.29 26.38 -20.14
N ASP A 41 -30.89 25.18 -20.12
CA ASP A 41 -32.29 24.99 -20.50
C ASP A 41 -33.27 25.68 -19.52
N ILE A 42 -32.93 25.73 -18.22
CA ILE A 42 -33.70 26.49 -17.21
C ILE A 42 -33.63 28.00 -17.49
N ILE A 43 -32.44 28.52 -17.80
CA ILE A 43 -32.27 29.93 -18.17
C ILE A 43 -33.12 30.27 -19.39
N LEU A 44 -33.10 29.42 -20.42
CA LEU A 44 -33.91 29.60 -21.63
C LEU A 44 -35.41 29.54 -21.34
N CYS A 45 -35.83 28.60 -20.49
CA CYS A 45 -37.20 28.49 -20.00
C CYS A 45 -37.66 29.81 -19.37
N MET A 46 -36.89 30.32 -18.40
CA MET A 46 -37.19 31.59 -17.73
C MET A 46 -37.21 32.80 -18.69
N GLN A 47 -36.29 32.84 -19.66
CA GLN A 47 -36.24 33.92 -20.65
C GLN A 47 -37.49 33.92 -21.54
N SER A 48 -37.91 32.76 -22.05
CA SER A 48 -39.11 32.65 -22.88
C SER A 48 -40.39 33.03 -22.10
N ALA A 49 -40.50 32.63 -20.83
CA ALA A 49 -41.58 33.07 -19.95
C ALA A 49 -41.58 34.59 -19.74
N GLY A 50 -40.40 35.17 -19.45
CA GLY A 50 -40.24 36.61 -19.28
C GLY A 50 -40.63 37.40 -20.54
N GLN A 51 -40.23 36.91 -21.71
CA GLN A 51 -40.59 37.54 -23.00
C GLN A 51 -42.09 37.43 -23.29
N ALA A 52 -42.73 36.29 -22.96
CA ALA A 52 -44.18 36.14 -23.09
C ALA A 52 -44.93 37.15 -22.21
N LEU A 53 -44.56 37.26 -20.94
CA LEU A 53 -45.16 38.21 -20.00
C LEU A 53 -44.91 39.68 -20.41
N GLN A 54 -43.70 39.99 -20.86
CA GLN A 54 -43.36 41.33 -21.33
C GLN A 54 -44.16 41.72 -22.57
N GLU A 55 -44.41 40.78 -23.49
CA GLU A 55 -45.25 41.01 -24.67
C GLU A 55 -46.71 41.25 -24.28
N LEU A 56 -47.24 40.48 -23.32
CA LEU A 56 -48.59 40.65 -22.80
C LEU A 56 -48.79 41.98 -22.06
N GLY A 57 -47.73 42.54 -21.48
CA GLY A 57 -47.75 43.83 -20.79
C GLY A 57 -47.72 45.06 -21.70
N LYS A 58 -47.62 44.91 -23.02
CA LYS A 58 -47.60 46.03 -23.98
C LYS A 58 -49.01 46.57 -24.25
N GLU A 59 -49.13 47.89 -24.45
CA GLU A 59 -50.39 48.55 -24.85
C GLU A 59 -50.97 47.99 -26.16
N LYS A 60 -50.10 47.50 -27.05
CA LYS A 60 -50.48 46.79 -28.27
C LYS A 60 -49.72 45.47 -28.36
N SER A 61 -50.21 44.45 -27.67
CA SER A 61 -49.59 43.12 -27.60
C SER A 61 -49.76 42.35 -28.91
N SER A 62 -48.69 41.65 -29.31
CA SER A 62 -48.72 40.66 -30.39
C SER A 62 -49.08 39.30 -29.82
N GLN A 63 -50.32 38.88 -30.03
CA GLN A 63 -50.79 37.57 -29.57
C GLN A 63 -49.97 36.41 -30.17
N LYS A 64 -49.59 36.52 -31.44
CA LYS A 64 -48.73 35.52 -32.09
C LYS A 64 -47.35 35.41 -31.45
N SER A 65 -46.77 36.55 -31.04
CA SER A 65 -45.46 36.57 -30.37
C SER A 65 -45.56 35.99 -28.96
N ALA A 66 -46.58 36.39 -28.20
CA ALA A 66 -46.82 35.85 -26.86
C ALA A 66 -47.04 34.33 -26.91
N GLU A 67 -47.82 33.84 -27.86
CA GLU A 67 -48.09 32.41 -28.02
C GLU A 67 -46.85 31.62 -28.45
N THR A 68 -46.02 32.18 -29.33
CA THR A 68 -44.73 31.57 -29.70
C THR A 68 -43.81 31.40 -28.49
N GLN A 69 -43.69 32.45 -27.66
CA GLN A 69 -42.85 32.41 -26.46
C GLN A 69 -43.41 31.44 -25.40
N SER A 70 -44.73 31.39 -25.23
CA SER A 70 -45.39 30.41 -24.36
C SER A 70 -45.17 28.97 -24.82
N GLN A 71 -45.21 28.71 -26.14
CA GLN A 71 -44.89 27.37 -26.66
C GLN A 71 -43.42 27.01 -26.46
N GLN A 72 -42.51 27.97 -26.59
CA GLN A 72 -41.09 27.75 -26.34
C GLN A 72 -40.81 27.47 -24.87
N PHE A 73 -41.48 28.18 -23.95
CA PHE A 73 -41.47 27.91 -22.51
C PHE A 73 -41.89 26.46 -22.23
N LEU A 74 -43.04 26.03 -22.73
CA LEU A 74 -43.55 24.67 -22.50
C LEU A 74 -42.60 23.58 -23.02
N LYS A 75 -42.00 23.79 -24.20
CA LYS A 75 -41.00 22.85 -24.76
C LYS A 75 -39.76 22.78 -23.89
N SER A 76 -39.23 23.93 -23.47
CA SER A 76 -38.03 24.00 -22.61
C SER A 76 -38.31 23.37 -21.26
N LEU A 77 -39.47 23.63 -20.66
CA LEU A 77 -39.90 23.07 -19.38
C LEU A 77 -39.99 21.54 -19.45
N SER A 78 -40.63 21.01 -20.50
CA SER A 78 -40.72 19.56 -20.70
C SER A 78 -39.35 18.89 -20.87
N SER A 79 -38.41 19.55 -21.58
CA SER A 79 -37.01 19.11 -21.69
C SER A 79 -36.33 19.06 -20.32
N VAL A 80 -36.43 20.14 -19.54
CA VAL A 80 -35.85 20.24 -18.19
C VAL A 80 -36.40 19.15 -17.28
N GLU A 81 -37.72 18.96 -17.25
CA GLU A 81 -38.39 17.94 -16.44
C GLU A 81 -37.90 16.53 -16.79
N SER A 82 -37.82 16.21 -18.09
CA SER A 82 -37.35 14.90 -18.54
C SER A 82 -35.89 14.65 -18.15
N LYS A 83 -35.01 15.63 -18.39
CA LYS A 83 -33.57 15.50 -18.08
C LYS A 83 -33.33 15.42 -16.57
N LEU A 84 -34.02 16.24 -15.77
CA LEU A 84 -33.93 16.17 -14.31
C LEU A 84 -34.45 14.83 -13.77
N SER A 85 -35.55 14.31 -14.32
CA SER A 85 -36.08 13.00 -13.94
C SER A 85 -35.06 11.88 -14.21
N GLU A 86 -34.35 11.94 -15.34
CA GLU A 86 -33.27 11.00 -15.65
C GLU A 86 -32.11 11.10 -14.67
N GLN A 87 -31.67 12.32 -14.32
CA GLN A 87 -30.61 12.53 -13.32
C GLN A 87 -31.03 12.07 -11.92
N ILE A 88 -32.28 12.31 -11.52
CA ILE A 88 -32.84 11.84 -10.24
C ILE A 88 -32.88 10.31 -10.24
N ASN A 89 -33.40 9.68 -11.28
CA ASN A 89 -33.45 8.23 -11.40
C ASN A 89 -32.05 7.61 -11.34
N TYR A 90 -31.08 8.21 -12.03
CA TYR A 90 -29.68 7.80 -11.96
C TYR A 90 -29.14 7.95 -10.54
N LEU A 91 -29.32 9.11 -9.89
CA LEU A 91 -28.90 9.34 -8.51
C LEU A 91 -29.55 8.34 -7.55
N THR A 92 -30.84 8.06 -7.69
CA THR A 92 -31.55 7.02 -6.93
C THR A 92 -30.93 5.65 -7.18
N GLN A 93 -30.65 5.26 -8.43
CA GLN A 93 -30.03 3.98 -8.77
C GLN A 93 -28.63 3.83 -8.16
N VAL A 94 -27.80 4.88 -8.21
CA VAL A 94 -26.45 4.83 -7.63
C VAL A 94 -26.45 5.00 -6.10
N SER A 95 -27.47 5.64 -5.51
CA SER A 95 -27.55 5.91 -4.05
C SER A 95 -28.29 4.83 -3.26
N THR A 96 -29.23 4.09 -3.88
CA THR A 96 -30.00 3.02 -3.22
C THR A 96 -29.31 1.66 -3.24
N GLY A 97 -28.04 1.62 -3.65
CA GLY A 97 -27.22 0.42 -3.47
C GLY A 97 -27.60 -0.74 -4.37
N GLN A 98 -28.33 -0.53 -5.48
CA GLN A 98 -28.26 -1.49 -6.58
C GLN A 98 -26.78 -1.60 -6.93
N PRO A 99 -26.16 -2.78 -6.73
CA PRO A 99 -24.77 -2.93 -7.04
C PRO A 99 -24.68 -2.60 -8.50
N HIS A 100 -23.80 -1.67 -8.76
CA HIS A 100 -23.08 -1.51 -9.98
C HIS A 100 -22.38 -2.84 -10.27
N GLU A 101 -23.16 -3.86 -10.65
CA GLU A 101 -22.73 -5.10 -11.28
C GLU A 101 -22.12 -4.80 -12.67
N GLY A 102 -22.09 -3.52 -13.08
CA GLY A 102 -21.41 -3.07 -14.30
C GLY A 102 -20.97 -1.59 -14.35
N SER A 103 -20.97 -0.79 -13.27
CA SER A 103 -20.51 0.61 -13.40
C SER A 103 -18.98 0.75 -13.30
N GLY A 104 -18.43 1.62 -14.14
CA GLY A 104 -17.01 1.91 -14.22
C GLY A 104 -16.39 2.36 -12.88
N TYR A 105 -17.17 3.00 -12.00
CA TYR A 105 -16.65 3.49 -10.71
C TYR A 105 -16.32 2.35 -9.74
N ALA A 106 -17.19 1.35 -9.64
CA ALA A 106 -16.97 0.21 -8.76
C ALA A 106 -15.75 -0.61 -9.20
N SER A 107 -15.65 -0.88 -10.50
CA SER A 107 -14.50 -1.55 -11.10
C SER A 107 -13.22 -0.71 -10.97
N ALA A 108 -13.28 0.62 -11.13
CA ALA A 108 -12.15 1.52 -10.90
C ALA A 108 -11.69 1.54 -9.43
N LYS A 109 -12.61 1.54 -8.46
CA LYS A 109 -12.26 1.54 -7.04
C LYS A 109 -11.69 0.20 -6.60
N VAL A 110 -12.29 -0.90 -7.03
CA VAL A 110 -11.77 -2.26 -6.79
C VAL A 110 -10.36 -2.38 -7.36
N LEU A 111 -10.13 -1.86 -8.57
CA LEU A 111 -8.82 -1.82 -9.18
C LEU A 111 -7.83 -0.95 -8.40
N GLN A 112 -8.24 0.25 -7.98
CA GLN A 112 -7.40 1.13 -7.14
C GLN A 112 -6.98 0.41 -5.86
N MET A 113 -7.92 -0.26 -5.19
CA MET A 113 -7.62 -1.06 -4.00
C MET A 113 -6.71 -2.25 -4.32
N ALA A 114 -6.95 -2.97 -5.42
CA ALA A 114 -6.10 -4.06 -5.86
C ALA A 114 -4.67 -3.59 -6.12
N TRP A 115 -4.50 -2.39 -6.70
CA TRP A 115 -3.19 -1.78 -6.90
C TRP A 115 -2.48 -1.50 -5.58
N HIS A 116 -3.16 -0.84 -4.62
CA HIS A 116 -2.58 -0.62 -3.28
C HIS A 116 -2.19 -1.94 -2.60
N ARG A 117 -3.03 -2.98 -2.72
CA ARG A 117 -2.75 -4.32 -2.19
C ARG A 117 -1.52 -4.95 -2.85
N ILE A 118 -1.39 -4.85 -4.18
CA ILE A 118 -0.23 -5.38 -4.93
C ILE A 118 1.05 -4.64 -4.55
N GLN A 119 1.01 -3.31 -4.43
CA GLN A 119 2.19 -2.54 -4.01
C GLN A 119 2.61 -2.89 -2.58
N HIS A 120 1.66 -3.05 -1.67
CA HIS A 120 1.95 -3.50 -0.32
C HIS A 120 2.56 -4.91 -0.30
N ALA A 121 2.01 -5.85 -1.05
CA ALA A 121 2.55 -7.20 -1.18
C ALA A 121 3.98 -7.19 -1.77
N ARG A 122 4.23 -6.37 -2.80
CA ARG A 122 5.57 -6.18 -3.38
C ARG A 122 6.57 -5.64 -2.35
N SER A 123 6.17 -4.67 -1.52
CA SER A 123 7.03 -4.14 -0.44
C SER A 123 7.39 -5.23 0.57
N ARG A 124 6.38 -6.00 1.02
CA ARG A 124 6.58 -7.10 1.97
C ARG A 124 7.49 -8.20 1.42
N VAL A 125 7.32 -8.58 0.15
CA VAL A 125 8.19 -9.57 -0.50
C VAL A 125 9.64 -9.06 -0.57
N ARG A 126 9.85 -7.79 -0.91
CA ARG A 126 11.19 -7.19 -0.95
C ARG A 126 11.89 -7.23 0.42
N GLU A 127 11.18 -6.86 1.47
CA GLU A 127 11.70 -6.91 2.84
C GLU A 127 12.07 -8.34 3.28
N LEU A 128 11.28 -9.33 2.87
CA LEU A 128 11.57 -10.74 3.12
C LEU A 128 12.81 -11.22 2.35
N GLU A 129 12.97 -10.81 1.10
CA GLU A 129 14.17 -11.11 0.31
C GLU A 129 15.43 -10.52 0.94
N GLU A 130 15.36 -9.27 1.40
CA GLU A 130 16.47 -8.62 2.12
C GLU A 130 16.79 -9.34 3.43
N THR A 131 15.76 -9.74 4.18
CA THR A 131 15.92 -10.47 5.44
C THR A 131 16.56 -11.84 5.19
N LYS A 132 16.11 -12.57 4.17
CA LYS A 132 16.70 -13.85 3.76
C LYS A 132 18.16 -13.68 3.36
N ALA A 133 18.48 -12.64 2.58
CA ALA A 133 19.85 -12.35 2.17
C ALA A 133 20.76 -12.07 3.37
N LYS A 134 20.30 -11.28 4.35
CA LYS A 134 21.02 -11.01 5.60
C LYS A 134 21.30 -12.29 6.39
N HIS A 135 20.29 -13.13 6.59
CA HIS A 135 20.44 -14.40 7.32
C HIS A 135 21.36 -15.39 6.59
N SER A 136 21.23 -15.51 5.28
CA SER A 136 22.10 -16.36 4.45
C SER A 136 23.56 -15.89 4.53
N HIS A 137 23.80 -14.57 4.46
CA HIS A 137 25.13 -14.00 4.57
C HIS A 137 25.72 -14.18 5.98
N ALA A 138 24.93 -13.96 7.02
CA ALA A 138 25.34 -14.17 8.41
C ALA A 138 25.70 -15.65 8.69
N ALA A 139 24.87 -16.59 8.23
CA ALA A 139 25.13 -18.02 8.36
C ALA A 139 26.43 -18.43 7.64
N ARG A 140 26.66 -17.90 6.43
CA ARG A 140 27.89 -18.17 5.66
C ARG A 140 29.14 -17.57 6.32
N GLN A 141 29.03 -16.38 6.90
CA GLN A 141 30.12 -15.79 7.70
C GLN A 141 30.42 -16.60 8.97
N GLN A 142 29.39 -17.12 9.65
CA GLN A 142 29.57 -17.93 10.84
C GLN A 142 30.25 -19.27 10.53
N GLN A 143 29.87 -19.95 9.43
CA GLN A 143 30.58 -21.15 8.96
C GLN A 143 32.06 -20.86 8.66
N LYS A 144 32.36 -19.72 8.03
CA LYS A 144 33.75 -19.36 7.73
C LYS A 144 34.58 -19.15 9.00
N ARG A 145 34.02 -18.46 10.01
CA ARG A 145 34.68 -18.30 11.32
C ARG A 145 34.90 -19.62 12.05
N GLN A 146 33.96 -20.57 11.96
CA GLN A 146 34.12 -21.90 12.56
C GLN A 146 35.24 -22.71 11.89
N GLN A 147 35.36 -22.64 10.56
CA GLN A 147 36.46 -23.29 9.84
C GLN A 147 37.83 -22.68 10.20
N GLU A 148 37.91 -21.35 10.31
CA GLU A 148 39.14 -20.65 10.71
C GLU A 148 39.57 -21.02 12.15
N HIS A 149 38.63 -21.11 13.10
CA HIS A 149 38.93 -21.56 14.46
C HIS A 149 39.39 -23.03 14.53
N ALA A 150 38.74 -23.93 13.78
CA ALA A 150 39.12 -25.34 13.76
C ALA A 150 40.53 -25.56 13.16
N ALA A 151 40.86 -24.82 12.10
CA ALA A 151 42.18 -24.87 11.47
C ALA A 151 43.28 -24.30 12.39
N ALA A 152 43.03 -23.18 13.07
CA ALA A 152 43.97 -22.60 14.03
C ALA A 152 44.24 -23.54 15.21
N GLN A 153 43.21 -24.25 15.70
CA GLN A 153 43.34 -25.19 16.81
C GLN A 153 44.18 -26.43 16.42
N GLN A 154 44.05 -26.93 15.18
CA GLN A 154 44.92 -28.00 14.66
C GLN A 154 46.39 -27.57 14.56
N GLN A 155 46.65 -26.33 14.12
CA GLN A 155 48.01 -25.82 13.97
C GLN A 155 48.72 -25.64 15.33
N GLN A 156 47.99 -25.21 16.35
CA GLN A 156 48.53 -25.06 17.70
C GLN A 156 48.84 -26.43 18.35
N GLN A 157 48.02 -27.45 18.10
CA GLN A 157 48.26 -28.79 18.63
C GLN A 157 49.48 -29.46 18.00
N GLN A 158 49.74 -29.21 16.71
CA GLN A 158 50.96 -29.70 16.04
C GLN A 158 52.24 -29.03 16.57
N GLN A 159 52.20 -27.73 16.86
CA GLN A 159 53.35 -27.04 17.47
C GLN A 159 53.61 -27.50 18.91
N ALA A 160 52.56 -27.72 19.71
CA ALA A 160 52.71 -28.23 21.07
C ALA A 160 53.27 -29.67 21.10
N ALA A 161 52.83 -30.53 20.17
CA ALA A 161 53.36 -31.89 20.05
C ALA A 161 54.85 -31.91 19.62
N ALA A 162 55.25 -31.03 18.70
CA ALA A 162 56.64 -30.89 18.29
C ALA A 162 57.54 -30.38 19.42
N ALA A 163 57.06 -29.43 20.23
CA ALA A 163 57.79 -28.92 21.40
C ALA A 163 57.94 -29.98 22.51
N ALA A 164 56.91 -30.81 22.75
CA ALA A 164 56.97 -31.88 23.74
C ALA A 164 57.94 -33.01 23.34
N ALA A 165 58.03 -33.34 22.04
CA ALA A 165 58.99 -34.33 21.55
C ALA A 165 60.46 -33.90 21.73
N GLN A 166 60.76 -32.59 21.64
CA GLN A 166 62.10 -32.08 21.93
C GLN A 166 62.48 -32.14 23.42
N GLN A 167 61.51 -32.02 24.33
CA GLN A 167 61.80 -32.12 25.78
C GLN A 167 62.10 -33.55 26.25
N GLN A 168 61.61 -34.59 25.57
CA GLN A 168 61.82 -35.98 26.00
C GLN A 168 63.23 -36.52 25.71
N GLN A 169 64.06 -35.82 24.92
CA GLN A 169 65.46 -36.20 24.69
C GLN A 169 66.43 -35.60 25.72
N GLN A 170 65.96 -34.78 26.67
CA GLN A 170 66.81 -34.16 27.71
C GLN A 170 66.57 -34.68 29.13
N GLN A 171 65.62 -35.60 29.37
CA GLN A 171 65.39 -36.21 30.68
C GLN A 171 65.96 -37.63 30.78
N ALA A 172 67.30 -37.72 30.66
CA ALA A 172 68.11 -38.80 31.22
C ALA A 172 69.22 -38.20 32.10
N ALA A 173 68.88 -37.21 32.93
CA ALA A 173 69.71 -36.76 34.04
C ALA A 173 68.85 -35.92 35.00
N GLY A 174 68.88 -36.26 36.29
CA GLY A 174 68.51 -35.34 37.36
C GLY A 174 67.13 -35.59 37.98
N GLY A 175 67.10 -36.45 38.98
CA GLY A 175 66.06 -36.43 40.01
C GLY A 175 66.33 -35.37 41.07
N GLY A 176 65.28 -35.01 41.81
CA GLY A 176 65.41 -34.70 43.24
C GLY A 176 64.97 -33.32 43.75
N VAL A 177 63.71 -33.28 44.21
CA VAL A 177 63.25 -32.84 45.56
C VAL A 177 63.19 -31.35 45.97
N CYS A 178 62.00 -31.04 46.54
CA CYS A 178 61.54 -30.07 47.56
C CYS A 178 61.53 -28.55 47.32
N GLY A 179 60.42 -27.93 47.76
CA GLY A 179 60.30 -26.48 47.96
C GLY A 179 58.87 -25.97 48.02
N SER A 180 58.24 -26.10 49.19
CA SER A 180 56.96 -25.47 49.57
C SER A 180 57.12 -23.97 49.81
N GLY A 181 56.11 -23.16 49.44
CA GLY A 181 55.91 -21.85 50.11
C GLY A 181 55.22 -20.74 49.30
N ALA A 182 54.03 -20.37 49.78
CA ALA A 182 53.50 -19.01 49.96
C ALA A 182 53.01 -18.16 48.77
N ALA A 183 51.68 -18.03 48.73
CA ALA A 183 50.88 -16.80 48.75
C ALA A 183 51.29 -15.57 47.91
N ALA A 184 50.42 -15.22 46.97
CA ALA A 184 50.19 -13.84 46.54
C ALA A 184 48.74 -13.68 46.06
N ASP A 185 47.88 -13.21 46.98
CA ASP A 185 46.56 -12.67 46.66
C ASP A 185 46.75 -11.19 46.30
N GLY A 186 46.31 -10.78 45.11
CA GLY A 186 46.60 -9.44 44.60
C GLY A 186 45.79 -9.04 43.38
N ALA A 187 44.78 -8.20 43.66
CA ALA A 187 44.23 -7.14 42.82
C ALA A 187 43.33 -7.51 41.62
N GLY A 188 42.07 -7.10 41.74
CA GLY A 188 41.72 -5.80 41.15
C GLY A 188 40.92 -5.82 39.83
N ALA A 189 39.64 -5.47 39.98
CA ALA A 189 38.84 -4.58 39.14
C ALA A 189 38.56 -4.93 37.66
N GLY A 190 37.26 -4.88 37.32
CA GLY A 190 36.86 -4.19 36.09
C GLY A 190 35.65 -4.75 35.36
N SER A 191 34.51 -4.10 35.59
CA SER A 191 33.49 -3.73 34.58
C SER A 191 32.68 -4.80 33.85
N GLY A 192 31.36 -4.72 34.08
CA GLY A 192 30.50 -4.23 32.99
C GLY A 192 29.46 -5.19 32.42
N ASN A 193 28.23 -4.97 32.87
CA ASN A 193 27.03 -4.84 32.04
C ASN A 193 26.45 -6.12 31.37
N THR A 194 25.46 -6.72 32.02
CA THR A 194 24.44 -7.55 31.36
C THR A 194 23.05 -6.98 31.66
N ALA A 195 22.58 -6.11 30.77
CA ALA A 195 21.18 -5.77 30.65
C ALA A 195 20.44 -6.96 30.01
N SER A 196 19.54 -7.59 30.75
CA SER A 196 18.57 -8.53 30.18
C SER A 196 17.18 -8.09 30.63
N GLY A 197 16.54 -7.29 29.77
CA GLY A 197 15.17 -6.86 29.94
C GLY A 197 14.21 -8.03 29.74
N SER A 198 13.34 -8.26 30.72
CA SER A 198 12.22 -9.18 30.64
C SER A 198 10.95 -8.45 31.08
N ASN A 199 10.37 -7.66 30.19
CA ASN A 199 9.01 -7.16 30.35
C ASN A 199 8.07 -8.00 29.47
N ALA A 200 7.54 -9.06 30.08
CA ALA A 200 6.35 -9.74 29.60
C ALA A 200 5.13 -8.95 30.09
N ALA A 201 4.58 -8.09 29.23
CA ALA A 201 3.32 -7.42 29.44
C ALA A 201 2.28 -7.96 28.43
N SER A 202 1.45 -8.88 28.91
CA SER A 202 -0.01 -8.81 28.83
C SER A 202 -0.63 -8.06 27.64
N ILE A 203 -1.16 -8.79 26.65
CA ILE A 203 -2.50 -8.53 26.08
C ILE A 203 -3.11 -9.88 25.67
N ALA A 204 -4.04 -10.36 26.49
CA ALA A 204 -5.00 -11.40 26.17
C ALA A 204 -6.38 -10.85 26.55
N ALA A 205 -7.21 -10.55 25.54
CA ALA A 205 -8.64 -10.21 25.57
C ALA A 205 -8.94 -9.66 24.16
N GLU A 206 -10.01 -9.99 23.42
CA GLU A 206 -11.15 -10.85 23.63
C GLU A 206 -11.79 -10.98 22.23
N LEU A 207 -12.11 -12.21 21.81
CA LEU A 207 -12.91 -12.49 20.62
C LEU A 207 -14.36 -12.70 21.08
N GLY A 208 -15.32 -12.08 20.37
CA GLY A 208 -16.68 -12.60 20.29
C GLY A 208 -17.77 -11.75 20.94
N GLY A 209 -18.39 -10.89 20.13
CA GLY A 209 -19.67 -10.27 20.44
C GLY A 209 -20.59 -10.37 19.23
N GLY A 210 -21.26 -11.51 19.08
CA GLY A 210 -22.33 -11.70 18.11
C GLY A 210 -23.58 -10.90 18.51
N LEU A 211 -24.22 -10.28 17.52
CA LEU A 211 -25.58 -9.75 17.62
C LEU A 211 -26.59 -10.89 17.42
N PRO A 212 -27.58 -11.06 18.31
CA PRO A 212 -28.79 -11.80 17.97
C PRO A 212 -29.98 -10.87 17.69
N PRO A 213 -31.06 -11.40 17.05
CA PRO A 213 -32.07 -10.58 16.36
C PRO A 213 -33.44 -10.56 17.07
N ASN A 214 -34.09 -9.40 17.05
CA ASN A 214 -35.45 -9.09 16.58
C ASN A 214 -35.79 -7.65 16.97
#